data_AF-A0A433A6Z4-F1
#
_entry.id   AF-A0A433A6Z4-F1
#
_cell.length_a   1.000
_cell.length_b   1.000
_cell.length_c   1.000
_cell.angle_alpha   90.00
_cell.angle_beta   90.00
_cell.angle_gamma   90.00
#
_symmetry.space_group_name_H-M   'P 1'
#
loop_
_entity.id
_entity.type
_entity.pdbx_description
1 polymer ?
#
loop_
_entity_poly.entity_id
_entity_poly.type
_entity_poly.pdbx_seq_one_letter_code
_entity_poly.pdbx_strand_id
1 'polypeptide(L)'
;MIKSLVRGSWKQLRRKRTAAIYGACHAVALHKILNNQPAFAERYDLICLPPNFALTDSQFSHICENVLPKLDLFLYQPVSGEGRHFATAPMLNALRRCAKSIRFSYMHCELYHPFSNYPSDSMPGYHGDYIDYAVGKMFFARLPLDEAYSRDLLIPYSDDILRWNLREIRYRENRVFAGDRPIDIKIADLIERRFKKDRLFFTMNHPTSIILNHVARAICSELGLEYTENIEEEPLGSIVVPVPSFTRKAFGMQFADDPLRMSSVEISFDEYVRQQIEYFKTIDPSIFLTAIKELARNRPWFERMAF
;
A
#
# COMPACT_ATOMS: atom_id res chain seq x y z
N MET A 1 67.92 -11.39 -13.44
CA MET A 1 66.91 -12.05 -12.59
C MET A 1 65.79 -11.04 -12.35
N ILE A 2 64.79 -10.99 -13.25
CA ILE A 2 63.64 -10.08 -13.17
C ILE A 2 62.41 -10.99 -13.12
N LYS A 3 61.82 -11.16 -11.94
CA LYS A 3 60.58 -11.93 -11.75
C LYS A 3 59.47 -10.99 -11.28
N SER A 4 58.38 -11.07 -12.04
CA SER A 4 56.98 -10.78 -11.69
C SER A 4 56.63 -9.40 -11.12
N LEU A 5 56.29 -8.48 -12.03
CA LEU A 5 55.27 -7.48 -11.75
C LEU A 5 53.89 -8.12 -11.94
N VAL A 6 53.19 -8.21 -10.83
CA VAL A 6 51.83 -8.71 -10.66
C VAL A 6 50.89 -8.00 -11.65
N ARG A 7 50.25 -8.78 -12.52
CA ARG A 7 49.05 -8.37 -13.26
C ARG A 7 47.90 -8.24 -12.26
N GLY A 8 47.86 -7.14 -11.53
CA GLY A 8 46.70 -6.73 -10.74
C GLY A 8 45.58 -6.35 -11.70
N SER A 9 44.51 -7.14 -11.70
CA SER A 9 43.25 -6.82 -12.38
C SER A 9 42.67 -5.55 -11.75
N TRP A 10 42.91 -4.41 -12.39
CA TRP A 10 42.12 -3.21 -12.17
C TRP A 10 40.73 -3.46 -12.76
N LYS A 11 39.84 -4.14 -12.02
CA LYS A 11 38.40 -3.97 -12.26
C LYS A 11 38.11 -2.50 -11.98
N GLN A 12 38.09 -1.70 -13.04
CA GLN A 12 37.64 -0.31 -13.00
C GLN A 12 36.26 -0.34 -12.35
N LEU A 13 36.16 0.10 -11.09
CA LEU A 13 34.90 0.15 -10.35
C LEU A 13 33.96 1.05 -11.17
N ARG A 14 33.03 0.43 -11.91
CA ARG A 14 32.04 1.19 -12.67
C ARG A 14 31.23 1.98 -11.65
N ARG A 15 31.18 3.30 -11.83
CA ARG A 15 30.32 4.16 -11.02
C ARG A 15 28.89 3.63 -11.09
N LYS A 16 28.26 3.43 -9.92
CA LYS A 16 26.85 3.04 -9.85
C LYS A 16 25.98 4.05 -10.58
N ARG A 17 24.88 3.55 -11.14
CA ARG A 17 23.83 4.39 -11.74
C ARG A 17 22.99 5.00 -10.64
N THR A 18 22.54 6.24 -10.80
CA THR A 18 21.67 6.92 -9.83
C THR A 18 20.23 6.51 -10.07
N ALA A 19 19.54 6.09 -9.01
CA ALA A 19 18.13 5.75 -9.03
C ALA A 19 17.38 6.51 -7.94
N ALA A 20 16.09 6.79 -8.16
CA ALA A 20 15.20 7.24 -7.09
C ALA A 20 13.88 6.48 -7.11
N ILE A 21 13.26 6.37 -5.93
CA ILE A 21 11.93 5.79 -5.76
C ILE A 21 10.97 6.79 -5.08
N TYR A 22 9.75 6.92 -5.61
CA TYR A 22 8.72 7.86 -5.14
C TYR A 22 7.34 7.22 -5.03
N GLY A 23 6.55 7.62 -4.04
CA GLY A 23 5.19 7.13 -3.85
C GLY A 23 4.73 7.31 -2.41
N ALA A 24 3.78 6.48 -1.99
CA ALA A 24 3.35 6.40 -0.60
C ALA A 24 4.32 5.55 0.26
N CYS A 25 3.87 5.03 1.40
CA CYS A 25 4.64 4.12 2.25
C CYS A 25 5.20 2.89 1.50
N HIS A 26 4.53 2.46 0.43
CA HIS A 26 5.00 1.39 -0.48
C HIS A 26 6.38 1.66 -1.08
N ALA A 27 6.67 2.91 -1.46
CA ALA A 27 7.96 3.30 -2.02
C ALA A 27 9.08 3.11 -0.99
N VAL A 28 8.80 3.47 0.27
CA VAL A 28 9.72 3.28 1.40
C VAL A 28 9.96 1.78 1.68
N ALA A 29 8.90 0.97 1.62
CA ALA A 29 9.02 -0.48 1.78
C ALA A 29 9.84 -1.13 0.65
N LEU A 30 9.56 -0.77 -0.61
CA LEU A 30 10.30 -1.27 -1.77
C LEU A 30 11.75 -0.79 -1.79
N HIS A 31 12.04 0.42 -1.31
CA HIS A 31 13.41 0.92 -1.15
C HIS A 31 14.25 -0.03 -0.30
N LYS A 32 13.73 -0.47 0.86
CA LYS A 32 14.40 -1.43 1.74
C LYS A 32 14.64 -2.77 1.02
N ILE A 33 13.60 -3.33 0.41
CA ILE A 33 13.69 -4.62 -0.28
C ILE A 33 14.70 -4.57 -1.42
N LEU A 34 14.64 -3.55 -2.28
CA LEU A 34 15.52 -3.43 -3.46
C LEU A 34 16.98 -3.19 -3.05
N ASN A 35 17.25 -2.42 -2.00
CA ASN A 35 18.62 -2.24 -1.49
C ASN A 35 19.22 -3.50 -0.89
N ASN A 36 18.37 -4.41 -0.39
CA ASN A 36 18.80 -5.72 0.08
C ASN A 36 19.03 -6.73 -1.06
N GLN A 37 18.75 -6.38 -2.32
CA GLN A 37 19.03 -7.23 -3.48
C GLN A 37 20.45 -6.99 -4.01
N PRO A 38 21.36 -7.97 -3.96
CA PRO A 38 22.77 -7.77 -4.34
C PRO A 38 22.95 -7.24 -5.76
N ALA A 39 22.25 -7.83 -6.74
CA ALA A 39 22.35 -7.43 -8.15
C ALA A 39 21.85 -5.99 -8.40
N PHE A 40 20.84 -5.56 -7.64
CA PHE A 40 20.33 -4.19 -7.71
C PHE A 40 21.29 -3.21 -7.04
N ALA A 41 21.71 -3.51 -5.81
CA ALA A 41 22.60 -2.67 -5.02
C ALA A 41 23.99 -2.52 -5.66
N GLU A 42 24.49 -3.51 -6.41
CA GLU A 42 25.74 -3.39 -7.17
C GLU A 42 25.60 -2.37 -8.31
N ARG A 43 24.43 -2.32 -8.97
CA ARG A 43 24.21 -1.51 -10.18
C ARG A 43 23.70 -0.11 -9.90
N TYR A 44 22.90 0.07 -8.86
CA TYR A 44 22.19 1.31 -8.56
C TYR A 44 22.51 1.83 -7.16
N ASP A 45 22.61 3.16 -7.07
CA ASP A 45 22.53 3.91 -5.83
C ASP A 45 21.11 4.47 -5.72
N LEU A 46 20.28 3.89 -4.84
CA LEU A 46 18.84 4.14 -4.79
C LEU A 46 18.47 5.11 -3.66
N ILE A 47 17.99 6.28 -4.07
CA ILE A 47 17.50 7.32 -3.19
C ILE A 47 16.00 7.11 -2.93
N CYS A 48 15.61 7.02 -1.66
CA CYS A 48 14.19 7.11 -1.30
C CYS A 48 13.78 8.58 -1.23
N LEU A 49 12.87 9.03 -2.09
CA LEU A 49 12.31 10.37 -1.98
C LEU A 49 11.27 10.39 -0.83
N PRO A 50 11.03 11.56 -0.19
CA PRO A 50 9.99 11.66 0.82
C PRO A 50 8.64 11.24 0.22
N PRO A 51 7.80 10.52 1.00
CA PRO A 51 6.51 10.08 0.48
C PRO A 51 5.59 11.26 0.22
N ASN A 52 4.65 11.08 -0.71
CA ASN A 52 3.77 12.15 -1.21
C ASN A 52 3.01 12.91 -0.11
N PHE A 53 2.69 12.27 1.02
CA PHE A 53 1.97 12.91 2.14
C PHE A 53 2.87 13.67 3.12
N ALA A 54 4.19 13.51 3.04
CA ALA A 54 5.17 14.16 3.92
C ALA A 54 6.11 15.13 3.17
N LEU A 55 5.93 15.25 1.85
CA LEU A 55 6.74 16.14 1.02
C LEU A 55 6.35 17.61 1.24
N THR A 56 7.32 18.51 1.17
CA THR A 56 7.12 19.97 1.19
C THR A 56 7.42 20.59 -0.18
N ASP A 57 6.91 21.80 -0.43
CA ASP A 57 7.15 22.51 -1.70
C ASP A 57 8.64 22.72 -1.99
N SER A 58 9.43 23.10 -0.97
CA SER A 58 10.88 23.28 -1.12
C SER A 58 11.58 21.98 -1.50
N GLN A 59 11.20 20.86 -0.88
CA GLN A 59 11.75 19.55 -1.23
C GLN A 59 11.34 19.14 -2.65
N PHE A 60 10.09 19.36 -3.03
CA PHE A 60 9.61 19.04 -4.37
C PHE A 60 10.34 19.83 -5.46
N SER A 61 10.49 21.15 -5.30
CA SER A 61 11.26 21.98 -6.23
C SER A 61 12.72 21.51 -6.30
N HIS A 62 13.35 21.24 -5.15
CA HIS A 62 14.72 20.73 -5.13
C HIS A 62 14.85 19.40 -5.87
N ILE A 63 13.92 18.46 -5.66
CA ILE A 63 13.91 17.16 -6.35
C ILE A 63 13.82 17.37 -7.86
N CYS A 64 12.87 18.19 -8.33
CA CYS A 64 12.67 18.47 -9.74
C CYS A 64 13.88 19.15 -10.38
N GLU A 65 14.48 20.14 -9.72
CA GLU A 65 15.56 20.93 -10.31
C GLU A 65 16.93 20.26 -10.19
N ASN A 66 17.16 19.48 -9.13
CA ASN A 66 18.52 19.05 -8.76
C ASN A 66 18.72 17.54 -8.72
N VAL A 67 17.66 16.75 -8.52
CA VAL A 67 17.73 15.29 -8.38
C VAL A 67 17.33 14.60 -9.68
N LEU A 68 16.09 14.80 -10.13
CA LEU A 68 15.51 14.12 -11.30
C LEU A 68 16.31 14.29 -12.61
N PRO A 69 16.91 15.46 -12.91
CA PRO A 69 17.71 15.64 -14.12
C PRO A 69 18.98 14.77 -14.16
N LYS A 70 19.40 14.21 -13.03
CA LYS A 70 20.63 13.41 -12.89
C LYS A 70 20.36 11.90 -12.80
N LEU A 71 19.10 11.47 -12.75
CA LEU A 71 18.74 10.07 -12.52
C LEU A 71 18.88 9.19 -13.76
N ASP A 72 19.48 8.01 -13.60
CA ASP A 72 19.45 6.95 -14.59
C ASP A 72 18.16 6.12 -14.55
N LEU A 73 17.54 6.01 -13.37
CA LEU A 73 16.31 5.23 -13.13
C LEU A 73 15.35 5.98 -12.19
N PHE A 74 14.07 6.02 -12.53
CA PHE A 74 13.01 6.52 -11.66
C PHE A 74 11.93 5.46 -11.46
N LEU A 75 11.78 4.99 -10.23
CA LEU A 75 10.74 4.06 -9.80
C LEU A 75 9.63 4.87 -9.14
N TYR A 76 8.36 4.71 -9.52
CA TYR A 76 7.32 5.52 -8.90
C TYR A 76 5.91 4.93 -8.90
N GLN A 77 5.12 5.37 -7.93
CA GLN A 77 3.66 5.29 -7.96
C GLN A 77 3.11 6.56 -8.62
N PRO A 78 2.26 6.48 -9.64
CA PRO A 78 1.64 7.66 -10.23
C PRO A 78 0.78 8.44 -9.22
N VAL A 79 0.92 9.76 -9.19
CA VAL A 79 0.15 10.66 -8.30
C VAL A 79 -0.46 11.78 -9.13
N SER A 80 -1.79 11.95 -9.06
CA SER A 80 -2.54 12.92 -9.87
C SER A 80 -2.24 14.38 -9.54
N GLY A 81 -2.00 14.67 -8.25
CA GLY A 81 -1.88 16.04 -7.74
C GLY A 81 -3.20 16.67 -7.29
N GLU A 82 -4.33 15.96 -7.40
CA GLU A 82 -5.60 16.43 -6.82
C GLU A 82 -5.47 16.45 -5.29
N GLY A 83 -5.66 17.62 -4.68
CA GLY A 83 -5.59 17.84 -3.23
C GLY A 83 -4.21 18.18 -2.66
N ARG A 84 -3.09 17.89 -3.35
CA ARG A 84 -1.71 18.35 -2.99
C ARG A 84 -0.82 18.44 -4.22
N HIS A 85 0.02 19.48 -4.31
CA HIS A 85 0.83 19.85 -5.49
C HIS A 85 1.96 18.88 -5.92
N PHE A 86 2.11 17.71 -5.28
CA PHE A 86 3.23 16.77 -5.51
C PHE A 86 2.91 15.67 -6.54
N ALA A 87 2.35 16.08 -7.68
CA ALA A 87 2.02 15.21 -8.79
C ALA A 87 3.27 14.59 -9.43
N THR A 88 3.13 13.45 -10.10
CA THR A 88 4.24 12.84 -10.83
C THR A 88 4.51 13.50 -12.18
N ALA A 89 3.53 14.19 -12.78
CA ALA A 89 3.70 14.81 -14.10
C ALA A 89 4.86 15.84 -14.16
N PRO A 90 5.01 16.80 -13.21
CA PRO A 90 6.17 17.70 -13.20
C PRO A 90 7.48 16.95 -12.98
N MET A 91 7.47 15.88 -12.18
CA MET A 91 8.66 15.05 -11.95
C MET A 91 9.11 14.36 -13.24
N LEU A 92 8.17 13.80 -14.01
CA LEU A 92 8.46 13.16 -15.28
C LEU A 92 9.03 14.15 -16.31
N ASN A 93 8.54 15.40 -16.33
CA ASN A 93 9.08 16.45 -17.20
C ASN A 93 10.51 16.86 -16.81
N ALA A 94 10.86 16.76 -15.52
CA ALA A 94 12.20 17.07 -15.02
C ALA A 94 13.21 15.92 -15.22
N LEU A 95 12.75 14.71 -15.53
CA LEU A 95 13.65 13.60 -15.82
C LEU A 95 14.47 13.90 -17.09
N ARG A 96 15.76 13.57 -17.04
CA ARG A 96 16.57 13.58 -18.25
C ARG A 96 16.02 12.58 -19.28
N ARG A 97 16.11 12.93 -20.56
CA ARG A 97 15.52 12.19 -21.69
C ARG A 97 15.92 10.71 -21.79
N CYS A 98 17.08 10.33 -21.27
CA CYS A 98 17.59 8.96 -21.28
C CYS A 98 17.37 8.19 -19.97
N ALA A 99 16.69 8.77 -18.98
CA ALA A 99 16.31 8.04 -17.77
C ALA A 99 15.31 6.94 -18.10
N LYS A 100 15.51 5.73 -17.56
CA LYS A 100 14.44 4.71 -17.54
C LYS A 100 13.47 5.08 -16.42
N SER A 101 12.18 4.93 -16.65
CA SER A 101 11.18 5.08 -15.60
C SER A 101 10.30 3.84 -15.53
N ILE A 102 10.02 3.36 -14.32
CA ILE A 102 9.20 2.17 -14.06
C ILE A 102 8.10 2.56 -13.07
N ARG A 103 6.86 2.32 -13.49
CA ARG A 103 5.64 2.57 -12.71
C ARG A 103 5.21 1.31 -12.00
N PHE A 104 4.91 1.41 -10.72
CA PHE A 104 4.32 0.30 -9.96
C PHE A 104 3.00 0.72 -9.32
N SER A 105 2.12 -0.26 -9.17
CA SER A 105 0.75 -0.05 -8.70
C SER A 105 0.71 0.58 -7.30
N TYR A 106 -0.29 1.43 -7.05
CA TYR A 106 -0.68 1.82 -5.69
C TYR A 106 -1.44 0.67 -5.05
N MET A 107 -0.85 0.07 -4.02
CA MET A 107 -1.31 -1.19 -3.45
C MET A 107 -2.43 -0.91 -2.46
N HIS A 108 -3.67 -1.10 -2.89
CA HIS A 108 -4.86 -0.88 -2.07
C HIS A 108 -5.89 -1.97 -2.35
N CYS A 109 -6.47 -2.55 -1.31
CA CYS A 109 -7.48 -3.58 -1.42
C CYS A 109 -8.32 -3.61 -0.14
N GLU A 110 -9.62 -3.35 -0.27
CA GLU A 110 -10.58 -3.36 0.83
C GLU A 110 -11.23 -4.74 1.02
N LEU A 111 -10.89 -5.73 0.19
CA LEU A 111 -11.50 -7.06 0.22
C LEU A 111 -11.34 -7.77 1.58
N TYR A 112 -10.21 -7.55 2.24
CA TYR A 112 -9.88 -8.14 3.54
C TYR A 112 -10.58 -7.41 4.71
N HIS A 113 -10.85 -6.12 4.52
CA HIS A 113 -11.32 -5.22 5.57
C HIS A 113 -12.40 -4.28 5.02
N PRO A 114 -13.52 -4.80 4.50
CA PRO A 114 -14.47 -4.02 3.68
C PRO A 114 -15.17 -2.88 4.43
N PHE A 115 -15.06 -2.88 5.75
CA PHE A 115 -15.64 -1.87 6.65
C PHE A 115 -14.57 -1.11 7.44
N SER A 116 -13.28 -1.38 7.21
CA SER A 116 -12.20 -0.61 7.80
C SER A 116 -11.78 0.51 6.84
N ASN A 117 -11.68 1.73 7.34
CA ASN A 117 -11.21 2.87 6.56
C ASN A 117 -10.56 3.93 7.46
N TYR A 118 -10.01 4.98 6.85
CA TYR A 118 -9.75 6.22 7.57
C TYR A 118 -11.07 6.80 8.09
N PRO A 119 -11.06 7.55 9.21
CA PRO A 119 -12.18 8.41 9.55
C PRO A 119 -12.55 9.29 8.35
N SER A 120 -13.82 9.33 7.98
CA SER A 120 -14.31 10.26 6.96
C SER A 120 -14.06 11.72 7.40
N ASP A 121 -14.09 12.66 6.47
CA ASP A 121 -13.82 14.08 6.75
C ASP A 121 -14.76 14.67 7.83
N SER A 122 -15.97 14.11 7.96
CA SER A 122 -16.94 14.48 9.00
C SER A 122 -16.56 14.00 10.41
N MET A 123 -15.66 13.02 10.53
CA MET A 123 -15.28 12.37 11.79
C MET A 123 -13.98 12.97 12.36
N PRO A 124 -13.81 13.04 13.68
CA PRO A 124 -12.54 13.44 14.27
C PRO A 124 -11.44 12.42 13.93
N GLY A 125 -10.20 12.89 13.85
CA GLY A 125 -9.05 12.03 13.58
C GLY A 125 -8.90 10.91 14.62
N TYR A 126 -8.33 9.79 14.19
CA TYR A 126 -8.08 8.62 15.04
C TYR A 126 -6.60 8.29 15.07
N HIS A 127 -6.04 8.12 16.28
CA HIS A 127 -4.62 7.83 16.46
C HIS A 127 -4.20 6.43 15.98
N GLY A 128 -5.13 5.50 15.79
CA GLY A 128 -4.86 4.15 15.28
C GLY A 128 -4.85 4.03 13.76
N ASP A 129 -4.91 5.15 13.03
CA ASP A 129 -4.95 5.30 11.57
C ASP A 129 -6.19 4.69 10.87
N TYR A 130 -6.78 3.60 11.37
CA TYR A 130 -7.93 2.94 10.75
C TYR A 130 -9.04 2.70 11.78
N ILE A 131 -10.27 3.03 11.39
CA ILE A 131 -11.47 2.72 12.17
C ILE A 131 -12.27 1.60 11.52
N ASP A 132 -12.93 0.78 12.33
CA ASP A 132 -13.84 -0.26 11.86
C ASP A 132 -15.29 0.22 11.99
N TYR A 133 -15.89 0.58 10.86
CA TYR A 133 -17.27 1.05 10.80
C TYR A 133 -18.28 -0.04 11.19
N ALA A 134 -17.91 -1.33 11.06
CA ALA A 134 -18.75 -2.40 11.56
C ALA A 134 -18.84 -2.34 13.09
N VAL A 135 -17.71 -2.14 13.79
CA VAL A 135 -17.67 -1.95 15.25
C VAL A 135 -18.49 -0.71 15.67
N GLY A 136 -18.36 0.39 14.92
CA GLY A 136 -19.14 1.61 15.16
C GLY A 136 -20.65 1.38 15.08
N LYS A 137 -21.11 0.66 14.05
CA LYS A 137 -22.52 0.26 13.94
C LYS A 137 -22.98 -0.50 15.19
N MET A 138 -22.17 -1.44 15.67
CA MET A 138 -22.54 -2.23 16.85
C MET A 138 -22.72 -1.36 18.08
N PHE A 139 -21.76 -0.47 18.29
CA PHE A 139 -21.74 0.42 19.44
C PHE A 139 -23.02 1.28 19.47
N PHE A 140 -23.36 1.91 18.36
CA PHE A 140 -24.54 2.77 18.29
C PHE A 140 -25.87 2.00 18.30
N ALA A 141 -25.93 0.83 17.64
CA ALA A 141 -27.11 -0.03 17.62
C ALA A 141 -27.29 -0.85 18.91
N ARG A 142 -26.33 -0.78 19.86
CA ARG A 142 -26.29 -1.57 21.10
C ARG A 142 -26.37 -3.08 20.85
N LEU A 143 -25.72 -3.55 19.78
CA LEU A 143 -25.66 -4.97 19.44
C LEU A 143 -24.50 -5.67 20.16
N PRO A 144 -24.66 -6.94 20.56
CA PRO A 144 -23.57 -7.75 21.08
C PRO A 144 -22.40 -7.87 20.08
N LEU A 145 -21.16 -7.83 20.59
CA LEU A 145 -19.91 -7.88 19.81
C LEU A 145 -19.74 -9.14 18.95
N ASP A 146 -20.30 -10.25 19.40
CA ASP A 146 -20.37 -11.52 18.68
C ASP A 146 -21.47 -11.55 17.60
N GLU A 147 -22.56 -10.79 17.77
CA GLU A 147 -23.70 -10.77 16.86
C GLU A 147 -23.52 -9.89 15.61
N ALA A 148 -22.72 -8.82 15.61
CA ALA A 148 -22.54 -8.00 14.38
C ALA A 148 -21.30 -8.33 13.55
N TYR A 149 -20.54 -9.35 13.95
CA TYR A 149 -19.78 -10.17 13.00
C TYR A 149 -20.69 -11.22 12.31
N SER A 150 -22.00 -10.98 12.27
CA SER A 150 -22.98 -11.86 11.61
C SER A 150 -22.87 -11.81 10.10
N ARG A 151 -23.26 -12.94 9.49
CA ARG A 151 -23.37 -13.17 8.06
C ARG A 151 -24.19 -12.08 7.32
N ASP A 152 -25.14 -11.44 7.99
CA ASP A 152 -26.21 -10.69 7.33
C ASP A 152 -25.79 -9.33 6.76
N LEU A 153 -24.69 -8.74 7.25
CA LEU A 153 -24.15 -7.48 6.72
C LEU A 153 -23.37 -7.67 5.41
N LEU A 154 -22.57 -8.72 5.31
CA LEU A 154 -21.60 -8.90 4.22
C LEU A 154 -22.06 -9.90 3.15
N ILE A 155 -22.71 -11.02 3.52
CA ILE A 155 -23.05 -12.09 2.55
C ILE A 155 -23.81 -11.55 1.33
N PRO A 156 -24.85 -10.70 1.49
CA PRO A 156 -25.58 -10.17 0.34
C PRO A 156 -24.73 -9.38 -0.66
N TYR A 157 -23.58 -8.85 -0.23
CA TYR A 157 -22.68 -8.02 -1.02
C TYR A 157 -21.33 -8.68 -1.32
N SER A 158 -21.10 -9.93 -0.91
CA SER A 158 -19.79 -10.58 -1.07
C SER A 158 -19.30 -10.53 -2.52
N ASP A 159 -20.14 -10.92 -3.47
CA ASP A 159 -19.87 -10.82 -4.90
C ASP A 159 -19.61 -9.38 -5.38
N ASP A 160 -20.39 -8.41 -4.89
CA ASP A 160 -20.22 -7.00 -5.27
C ASP A 160 -18.93 -6.41 -4.72
N ILE A 161 -18.57 -6.72 -3.47
CA ILE A 161 -17.32 -6.29 -2.83
C ILE A 161 -16.12 -6.86 -3.60
N LEU A 162 -16.16 -8.15 -3.97
CA LEU A 162 -15.09 -8.77 -4.75
C LEU A 162 -14.96 -8.11 -6.13
N ARG A 163 -16.07 -7.98 -6.87
CA ARG A 163 -16.08 -7.36 -8.20
C ARG A 163 -15.61 -5.91 -8.13
N TRP A 164 -16.07 -5.16 -7.13
CA TRP A 164 -15.68 -3.76 -6.95
C TRP A 164 -14.18 -3.67 -6.71
N ASN A 165 -13.61 -4.43 -5.77
CA ASN A 165 -12.18 -4.36 -5.46
C ASN A 165 -11.29 -4.70 -6.66
N LEU A 166 -11.63 -5.78 -7.39
CA LEU A 166 -10.87 -6.16 -8.59
C LEU A 166 -11.00 -5.12 -9.72
N ARG A 167 -12.21 -4.57 -9.92
CA ARG A 167 -12.44 -3.49 -10.89
C ARG A 167 -11.66 -2.23 -10.53
N GLU A 168 -11.68 -1.85 -9.25
CA GLU A 168 -11.05 -0.64 -8.72
C GLU A 168 -9.53 -0.69 -8.91
N ILE A 169 -8.89 -1.79 -8.51
CA ILE A 169 -7.44 -1.97 -8.67
C ILE A 169 -7.06 -1.97 -10.15
N ARG A 170 -7.79 -2.72 -10.99
CA ARG A 170 -7.54 -2.73 -12.45
C ARG A 170 -7.77 -1.35 -13.07
N TYR A 171 -8.73 -0.58 -12.58
CA TYR A 171 -8.93 0.80 -13.04
C TYR A 171 -7.71 1.65 -12.68
N ARG A 172 -7.20 1.59 -11.45
CA ARG A 172 -5.97 2.31 -11.05
C ARG A 172 -4.76 1.91 -11.89
N GLU A 173 -4.62 0.62 -12.22
CA GLU A 173 -3.50 0.11 -13.01
C GLU A 173 -3.54 0.54 -14.48
N ASN A 174 -4.72 0.79 -15.03
CA ASN A 174 -4.89 1.19 -16.43
C ASN A 174 -5.13 2.69 -16.62
N ARG A 175 -5.44 3.43 -15.54
CA ARG A 175 -5.55 4.89 -15.57
C ARG A 175 -4.19 5.51 -15.91
N VAL A 176 -4.20 6.50 -16.78
CA VAL A 176 -3.01 7.25 -17.21
C VAL A 176 -3.19 8.72 -16.88
N PHE A 177 -2.23 9.30 -16.17
CA PHE A 177 -2.20 10.74 -15.91
C PHE A 177 -1.54 11.52 -17.05
N ALA A 178 -1.72 12.84 -17.06
CA ALA A 178 -1.12 13.71 -18.06
C ALA A 178 0.41 13.56 -18.08
N GLY A 179 0.98 13.30 -19.26
CA GLY A 179 2.43 13.08 -19.42
C GLY A 179 2.94 11.71 -18.95
N ASP A 180 2.05 10.79 -18.58
CA ASP A 180 2.39 9.48 -18.03
C ASP A 180 1.98 8.30 -18.95
N ARG A 181 2.10 7.05 -18.47
CA ARG A 181 1.75 5.80 -19.18
C ARG A 181 1.06 4.80 -18.23
N PRO A 182 0.37 3.75 -18.74
CA PRO A 182 -0.28 2.73 -17.90
C PRO A 182 0.70 2.02 -16.98
N ILE A 183 0.34 1.55 -15.79
CA ILE A 183 1.28 0.89 -14.84
C ILE A 183 2.08 -0.25 -15.49
N ASP A 184 3.40 -0.28 -15.29
CA ASP A 184 4.28 -1.38 -15.75
C ASP A 184 4.11 -2.60 -14.85
N ILE A 185 4.22 -2.40 -13.52
CA ILE A 185 4.21 -3.48 -12.54
C ILE A 185 2.86 -3.54 -11.83
N LYS A 186 2.02 -4.49 -12.27
CA LYS A 186 0.64 -4.72 -11.81
C LYS A 186 0.54 -5.82 -10.75
N ILE A 187 -0.49 -5.74 -9.92
CA ILE A 187 -0.78 -6.64 -8.81
C ILE A 187 -2.21 -7.21 -8.83
N ALA A 188 -3.12 -6.69 -9.64
CA ALA A 188 -4.52 -7.15 -9.68
C ALA A 188 -4.63 -8.68 -9.85
N ASP A 189 -3.89 -9.25 -10.82
CA ASP A 189 -3.95 -10.69 -11.09
C ASP A 189 -3.33 -11.53 -9.97
N LEU A 190 -2.34 -10.98 -9.25
CA LEU A 190 -1.78 -11.64 -8.06
C LEU A 190 -2.85 -11.74 -6.98
N ILE A 191 -3.56 -10.64 -6.72
CA ILE A 191 -4.63 -10.56 -5.73
C ILE A 191 -5.72 -11.57 -6.09
N GLU A 192 -6.26 -11.51 -7.30
CA GLU A 192 -7.32 -12.41 -7.76
C GLU A 192 -6.97 -13.89 -7.60
N ARG A 193 -5.72 -14.28 -7.88
CA ARG A 193 -5.28 -15.68 -7.75
C ARG A 193 -5.03 -16.12 -6.32
N ARG A 194 -4.58 -15.22 -5.42
CA ARG A 194 -4.02 -15.59 -4.12
C ARG A 194 -4.83 -15.13 -2.92
N PHE A 195 -5.81 -14.23 -3.06
CA PHE A 195 -6.46 -13.58 -1.93
C PHE A 195 -7.11 -14.55 -0.92
N LYS A 196 -7.53 -15.73 -1.39
CA LYS A 196 -8.10 -16.78 -0.55
C LYS A 196 -7.04 -17.54 0.24
N LYS A 197 -5.86 -17.76 -0.35
CA LYS A 197 -4.81 -18.61 0.23
C LYS A 197 -3.88 -17.82 1.14
N ASP A 198 -3.62 -16.56 0.78
CA ASP A 198 -2.63 -15.73 1.43
C ASP A 198 -3.24 -14.44 1.99
N ARG A 199 -2.74 -14.02 3.15
CA ARG A 199 -2.94 -12.65 3.65
C ARG A 199 -2.05 -11.72 2.82
N LEU A 200 -2.62 -11.03 1.85
CA LEU A 200 -1.87 -10.13 0.97
C LEU A 200 -1.83 -8.69 1.49
N PHE A 201 -2.67 -8.37 2.47
CA PHE A 201 -2.81 -7.04 3.06
C PHE A 201 -2.97 -7.13 4.59
N PHE A 202 -2.27 -6.27 5.31
CA PHE A 202 -2.42 -6.05 6.74
C PHE A 202 -3.51 -5.04 7.08
N THR A 203 -3.64 -4.02 6.24
CA THR A 203 -4.70 -2.99 6.22
C THR A 203 -5.08 -2.74 4.77
N MET A 204 -6.09 -1.89 4.50
CA MET A 204 -6.52 -1.62 3.12
C MET A 204 -5.42 -1.11 2.18
N ASN A 205 -4.33 -0.54 2.70
CA ASN A 205 -3.21 0.00 1.92
C ASN A 205 -1.83 -0.36 2.48
N HIS A 206 -1.74 -1.31 3.42
CA HIS A 206 -0.47 -1.89 3.85
C HIS A 206 -0.39 -3.33 3.33
N PRO A 207 0.22 -3.56 2.15
CA PRO A 207 0.45 -4.90 1.63
C PRO A 207 1.45 -5.69 2.50
N THR A 208 1.35 -7.00 2.44
CA THR A 208 2.36 -7.91 3.02
C THR A 208 3.59 -8.03 2.11
N SER A 209 4.63 -8.64 2.63
CA SER A 209 5.87 -9.00 1.94
C SER A 209 5.62 -9.78 0.64
N ILE A 210 4.52 -10.53 0.54
CA ILE A 210 4.15 -11.28 -0.67
C ILE A 210 3.96 -10.35 -1.88
N ILE A 211 3.17 -9.28 -1.72
CA ILE A 211 2.95 -8.31 -2.80
C ILE A 211 4.23 -7.51 -3.05
N LEU A 212 4.91 -7.07 -1.98
CA LEU A 212 6.10 -6.26 -2.10
C LEU A 212 7.24 -7.00 -2.82
N ASN A 213 7.46 -8.28 -2.50
CA ASN A 213 8.41 -9.15 -3.21
C ASN A 213 7.99 -9.38 -4.66
N HIS A 214 6.69 -9.55 -4.95
CA HIS A 214 6.21 -9.65 -6.34
C HIS A 214 6.59 -8.40 -7.15
N VAL A 215 6.36 -7.21 -6.59
CA VAL A 215 6.69 -5.95 -7.24
C VAL A 215 8.20 -5.76 -7.40
N ALA A 216 8.98 -6.02 -6.34
CA ALA A 216 10.43 -5.90 -6.38
C ALA A 216 11.06 -6.89 -7.38
N ARG A 217 10.60 -8.14 -7.43
CA ARG A 217 11.01 -9.14 -8.42
C ARG A 217 10.74 -8.66 -9.84
N ALA A 218 9.55 -8.12 -10.09
CA ALA A 218 9.18 -7.62 -11.41
C ALA A 218 10.02 -6.39 -11.81
N ILE A 219 10.35 -5.50 -10.87
CA ILE A 219 11.30 -4.39 -11.10
C ILE A 219 12.68 -4.93 -11.47
N CYS A 220 13.22 -5.91 -10.74
CA CYS A 220 14.52 -6.52 -11.07
C CYS A 220 14.48 -7.19 -12.44
N SER A 221 13.41 -7.93 -12.76
CA SER A 221 13.20 -8.55 -14.07
C SER A 221 13.22 -7.51 -15.20
N GLU A 222 12.51 -6.39 -15.04
CA GLU A 222 12.52 -5.27 -16.00
C GLU A 222 13.90 -4.64 -16.20
N LEU A 223 14.79 -4.78 -15.22
CA LEU A 223 16.16 -4.28 -15.27
C LEU A 223 17.17 -5.34 -15.74
N GLY A 224 16.71 -6.57 -16.00
CA GLY A 224 17.56 -7.71 -16.32
C GLY A 224 18.47 -8.10 -15.15
N LEU A 225 17.95 -8.00 -13.93
CA LEU A 225 18.67 -8.28 -12.69
C LEU A 225 18.08 -9.52 -12.01
N GLU A 226 18.96 -10.29 -11.38
CA GLU A 226 18.55 -11.38 -10.50
C GLU A 226 17.82 -10.84 -9.26
N TYR A 227 16.91 -11.65 -8.73
CA TYR A 227 16.14 -11.36 -7.55
C TYR A 227 16.18 -12.56 -6.61
N THR A 228 16.57 -12.31 -5.36
CA THR A 228 16.53 -13.30 -4.28
C THR A 228 15.37 -12.94 -3.37
N GLU A 229 14.42 -13.86 -3.26
CA GLU A 229 13.24 -13.63 -2.42
C GLU A 229 13.62 -13.55 -0.95
N ASN A 230 13.13 -12.51 -0.27
CA ASN A 230 13.28 -12.34 1.17
C ASN A 230 11.90 -12.03 1.77
N ILE A 231 11.29 -13.05 2.36
CA ILE A 231 9.93 -12.98 2.95
C ILE A 231 10.01 -12.75 4.46
N GLU A 232 11.21 -12.78 5.07
CA GLU A 232 11.33 -12.74 6.54
C GLU A 232 10.99 -11.36 7.12
N GLU A 233 11.10 -10.30 6.32
CA GLU A 233 10.74 -8.95 6.72
C GLU A 233 9.34 -8.55 6.24
N GLU A 234 8.56 -7.95 7.14
CA GLU A 234 7.26 -7.33 6.85
C GLU A 234 7.37 -5.80 7.00
N PRO A 235 7.85 -5.05 5.98
CA PRO A 235 8.19 -3.63 6.13
C PRO A 235 7.01 -2.73 6.52
N LEU A 236 5.77 -3.20 6.29
CA LEU A 236 4.53 -2.50 6.59
C LEU A 236 3.66 -3.26 7.62
N GLY A 237 4.26 -4.24 8.33
CA GLY A 237 3.59 -5.09 9.32
C GLY A 237 3.47 -4.50 10.73
N SER A 238 3.69 -3.19 10.90
CA SER A 238 3.53 -2.51 12.20
C SER A 238 2.06 -2.38 12.61
N ILE A 239 1.14 -2.38 11.65
CA ILE A 239 -0.30 -2.37 11.88
C ILE A 239 -0.89 -3.55 11.12
N VAL A 240 -1.51 -4.46 11.86
CA VAL A 240 -2.18 -5.66 11.35
C VAL A 240 -3.57 -5.71 11.96
N VAL A 241 -4.57 -5.27 11.19
CA VAL A 241 -5.97 -5.26 11.64
C VAL A 241 -6.63 -6.61 11.35
N PRO A 242 -7.64 -7.03 12.15
CA PRO A 242 -8.27 -8.33 12.00
C PRO A 242 -9.01 -8.43 10.68
N VAL A 243 -8.91 -9.58 10.01
CA VAL A 243 -9.80 -9.95 8.90
C VAL A 243 -11.01 -10.64 9.52
N PRO A 244 -12.17 -9.96 9.58
CA PRO A 244 -13.35 -10.48 10.26
C PRO A 244 -13.66 -11.92 9.89
N SER A 245 -14.05 -12.76 10.87
CA SER A 245 -14.29 -14.18 10.62
C SER A 245 -15.38 -14.41 9.56
N PHE A 246 -16.37 -13.53 9.46
CA PHE A 246 -17.38 -13.56 8.41
C PHE A 246 -16.82 -13.18 7.04
N THR A 247 -15.90 -12.20 6.95
CA THR A 247 -15.18 -11.85 5.70
C THR A 247 -14.40 -13.06 5.22
N ARG A 248 -13.64 -13.70 6.12
CA ARG A 248 -12.90 -14.92 5.79
C ARG A 248 -13.82 -16.04 5.31
N LYS A 249 -14.94 -16.29 6.00
CA LYS A 249 -15.92 -17.31 5.60
C LYS A 249 -16.60 -16.99 4.27
N ALA A 250 -17.05 -15.76 4.05
CA ALA A 250 -17.76 -15.35 2.84
C ALA A 250 -16.87 -15.44 1.59
N PHE A 251 -15.59 -15.11 1.72
CA PHE A 251 -14.63 -15.15 0.62
C PHE A 251 -13.87 -16.47 0.51
N GLY A 252 -14.04 -17.39 1.47
CA GLY A 252 -13.33 -18.67 1.51
C GLY A 252 -11.83 -18.51 1.75
N MET A 253 -11.44 -17.56 2.61
CA MET A 253 -10.05 -17.32 3.00
C MET A 253 -9.55 -18.41 3.96
N GLN A 254 -8.32 -18.86 3.76
CA GLN A 254 -7.74 -20.06 4.37
C GLN A 254 -6.56 -19.77 5.32
N PHE A 255 -6.15 -18.50 5.43
CA PHE A 255 -5.02 -18.09 6.26
C PHE A 255 -5.44 -17.79 7.71
N ALA A 256 -4.45 -17.86 8.61
CA ALA A 256 -4.58 -17.47 10.00
C ALA A 256 -4.61 -15.94 10.13
N ASP A 257 -5.40 -15.42 11.07
CA ASP A 257 -5.64 -13.98 11.21
C ASP A 257 -4.75 -13.32 12.27
N ASP A 258 -3.88 -14.11 12.89
CA ASP A 258 -2.97 -13.76 13.97
C ASP A 258 -1.50 -13.73 13.49
N PRO A 259 -0.65 -12.96 14.20
CA PRO A 259 -0.99 -12.01 15.26
C PRO A 259 -1.58 -10.69 14.71
N LEU A 260 -2.46 -10.05 15.49
CA LEU A 260 -2.85 -8.66 15.26
C LEU A 260 -1.81 -7.72 15.84
N ARG A 261 -1.63 -6.55 15.24
CA ARG A 261 -0.62 -5.56 15.69
C ARG A 261 -1.14 -4.14 15.57
N MET A 262 -0.82 -3.33 16.56
CA MET A 262 -0.99 -1.88 16.51
C MET A 262 0.32 -1.24 16.97
N SER A 263 0.90 -0.35 16.16
CA SER A 263 2.20 0.28 16.45
C SER A 263 3.32 -0.74 16.77
N SER A 264 3.33 -1.87 16.06
CA SER A 264 4.25 -3.01 16.24
C SER A 264 4.09 -3.79 17.54
N VAL A 265 3.07 -3.49 18.35
CA VAL A 265 2.71 -4.24 19.55
C VAL A 265 1.63 -5.26 19.20
N GLU A 266 1.86 -6.51 19.57
CA GLU A 266 0.84 -7.55 19.39
C GLU A 266 -0.34 -7.32 20.35
N ILE A 267 -1.54 -7.39 19.81
CA ILE A 267 -2.78 -7.17 20.57
C ILE A 267 -3.77 -8.31 20.34
N SER A 268 -4.68 -8.53 21.29
CA SER A 268 -5.81 -9.44 21.09
C SER A 268 -6.90 -8.79 20.25
N PHE A 269 -7.81 -9.60 19.73
CA PHE A 269 -9.02 -9.10 19.07
C PHE A 269 -9.89 -8.26 20.02
N ASP A 270 -10.04 -8.68 21.28
CA ASP A 270 -10.79 -7.93 22.29
C ASP A 270 -10.15 -6.56 22.59
N GLU A 271 -8.81 -6.53 22.62
CA GLU A 271 -8.06 -5.28 22.76
C GLU A 271 -8.35 -4.34 21.57
N TYR A 272 -8.29 -4.86 20.33
CA TYR A 272 -8.62 -4.10 19.12
C TYR A 272 -10.04 -3.51 19.19
N VAL A 273 -11.05 -4.34 19.49
CA VAL A 273 -12.45 -3.90 19.53
C VAL A 273 -12.68 -2.86 20.62
N ARG A 274 -12.10 -3.03 21.81
CA ARG A 274 -12.20 -2.04 22.88
C ARG A 274 -11.57 -0.70 22.49
N GLN A 275 -10.43 -0.68 21.80
CA GLN A 275 -9.83 0.57 21.29
C GLN A 275 -10.74 1.29 20.28
N GLN A 276 -11.44 0.53 19.43
CA GLN A 276 -12.42 1.07 18.48
C GLN A 276 -13.65 1.63 19.22
N ILE A 277 -14.16 0.93 20.23
CA ILE A 277 -15.28 1.41 21.07
C ILE A 277 -14.93 2.71 21.80
N GLU A 278 -13.73 2.81 22.39
CA GLU A 278 -13.32 4.05 23.06
C GLU A 278 -13.30 5.24 22.10
N TYR A 279 -12.93 5.02 20.83
CA TYR A 279 -13.07 6.05 19.81
C TYR A 279 -14.55 6.38 19.55
N PHE A 280 -15.40 5.38 19.30
CA PHE A 280 -16.83 5.63 18.99
C PHE A 280 -17.62 6.28 20.14
N LYS A 281 -17.20 6.11 21.40
CA LYS A 281 -17.77 6.85 22.55
C LYS A 281 -17.59 8.37 22.43
N THR A 282 -16.61 8.84 21.66
CA THR A 282 -16.36 10.27 21.42
C THR A 282 -17.16 10.84 20.25
N ILE A 283 -17.91 10.01 19.53
CA ILE A 283 -18.56 10.36 18.27
C ILE A 283 -20.07 10.55 18.49
N ASP A 284 -20.62 11.66 17.99
CA ASP A 284 -22.06 11.83 17.93
C ASP A 284 -22.68 10.88 16.88
N PRO A 285 -23.79 10.17 17.21
CA PRO A 285 -24.45 9.25 16.28
C PRO A 285 -24.77 9.87 14.90
N SER A 286 -25.15 11.15 14.84
CA SER A 286 -25.46 11.84 13.59
C SER A 286 -24.23 12.05 12.69
N ILE A 287 -23.05 12.21 13.29
CA ILE A 287 -21.77 12.31 12.57
C ILE A 287 -21.43 10.95 11.96
N PHE A 288 -21.58 9.86 12.73
CA PHE A 288 -21.38 8.51 12.22
C PHE A 288 -22.32 8.21 11.04
N LEU A 289 -23.62 8.55 11.15
CA LEU A 289 -24.58 8.35 10.06
C LEU A 289 -24.22 9.18 8.82
N THR A 290 -23.64 10.37 8.99
CA THR A 290 -23.12 11.19 7.89
C THR A 290 -21.93 10.50 7.21
N ALA A 291 -20.98 10.00 7.99
CA ALA A 291 -19.83 9.24 7.49
C ALA A 291 -20.25 8.01 6.67
N ILE A 292 -21.24 7.25 7.16
CA ILE A 292 -21.79 6.09 6.44
C ILE A 292 -22.37 6.51 5.08
N LYS A 293 -23.14 7.60 5.02
CA LYS A 293 -23.70 8.11 3.76
C LYS A 293 -22.63 8.56 2.78
N GLU A 294 -21.54 9.17 3.26
CA GLU A 294 -20.41 9.57 2.42
C GLU A 294 -19.70 8.36 1.81
N LEU A 295 -19.42 7.34 2.62
CA LEU A 295 -18.77 6.10 2.16
C LEU A 295 -19.65 5.32 1.19
N ALA A 296 -20.96 5.26 1.45
CA ALA A 296 -21.94 4.58 0.62
C ALA A 296 -21.96 5.06 -0.85
N ARG A 297 -21.60 6.33 -1.11
CA ARG A 297 -21.55 6.89 -2.48
C ARG A 297 -20.70 6.08 -3.45
N ASN A 298 -19.62 5.47 -2.96
CA ASN A 298 -18.70 4.66 -3.76
C ASN A 298 -18.59 3.21 -3.29
N ARG A 299 -19.19 2.87 -2.14
CA ARG A 299 -19.17 1.54 -1.51
C ARG A 299 -20.58 1.15 -1.08
N PRO A 300 -21.42 0.64 -1.99
CA PRO A 300 -22.85 0.42 -1.72
C PRO A 300 -23.14 -0.49 -0.49
N TRP A 301 -22.20 -1.38 -0.14
CA TRP A 301 -22.33 -2.21 1.07
C TRP A 301 -22.31 -1.42 2.38
N PHE A 302 -21.89 -0.15 2.39
CA PHE A 302 -22.03 0.74 3.54
C PHE A 302 -23.48 1.22 3.76
N GLU A 303 -24.38 1.16 2.78
CA GLU A 303 -25.76 1.63 2.97
C GLU A 303 -26.49 0.86 4.09
N ARG A 304 -26.19 -0.44 4.24
CA ARG A 304 -26.73 -1.27 5.31
C ARG A 304 -26.01 -1.10 6.65
N MET A 305 -25.01 -0.22 6.74
CA MET A 305 -24.33 0.11 8.00
C MET A 305 -25.07 1.18 8.82
N ALA A 306 -26.09 1.83 8.28
CA ALA A 306 -27.02 2.62 9.07
C ALA A 306 -27.72 1.73 10.12
N PHE A 307 -28.06 2.32 11.27
CA PHE A 307 -28.73 1.67 12.41
C PHE A 307 -30.06 2.36 12.70
#